data_AF-A0A843SCQ2-F1
#
_entry.id   AF-A0A843SCQ2-F1
#
_cell.length_a   1.000
_cell.length_b   1.000
_cell.length_c   1.000
_cell.angle_alpha   90.00
_cell.angle_beta   90.00
_cell.angle_gamma   90.00
#
_symmetry.space_group_name_H-M   'P 1'
#
loop_
_entity.id
_entity.type
_entity.pdbx_description
1 polymer ?
#
loop_
_entity_poly.entity_id
_entity_poly.type
_entity_poly.pdbx_seq_one_letter_code
_entity_poly.pdbx_strand_id
1 'polypeptide(L)'
;MMNGAQAAPFGKTTERSKQKAAAEAERASLQQKLSTLKKDIGKTESAKDDAADTLAASEQAISDANRSLRDLAQEQGDTNTKLQQLSVEHDKLAATVATQKQQLAKLLREQYVAGNEDRIKLLLSGDNPNRINRDLQMMSYVSQAQARLLDSLRANLKAVEVNQAEAQNAKDELQEIAAEEMEQKARLEQEKTRRAALLASLSKKLAAQRKEAGNVERDEQRLTGLVDKLGKLIQEQAIAAAAEKKRQEQLAAARAEAKAKADAEARALAKAKAAEAERQRLAKANANKSGTIKPVPSKADAIDADEPKVAQQPPPKPAEPAKPAPRDEEPARPAARAADIALAPTVPSGAPFVSLKGQLRAPVSGKIAAKFGTKRGEGPTWKGVFIRTGEGAEIRAVAGGKVIFSDWLRGFGNMIIVDHGGQYWSIYGYCESLLKRVGDPVKPGDSIASAGNSGGNEESGLYFELRHQGTAFDPAGWVKF
;
A
#
# COMPACT_ATOMS: atom_id res chain seq x y z
N MET A 1 16.46 64.96 46.18
CA MET A 1 17.67 64.60 45.40
C MET A 1 17.72 63.09 45.25
N MET A 2 17.99 62.57 44.05
CA MET A 2 18.75 61.33 43.74
C MET A 2 18.49 60.97 42.27
N ASN A 3 19.54 60.96 41.44
CA ASN A 3 19.41 60.61 40.02
C ASN A 3 19.41 59.10 39.83
N GLY A 4 18.40 58.58 39.14
CA GLY A 4 18.49 57.25 38.51
C GLY A 4 19.45 57.30 37.31
N ALA A 5 20.40 56.36 37.25
CA ALA A 5 21.38 56.33 36.17
C ALA A 5 20.75 55.94 34.83
N GLN A 6 20.89 56.79 33.81
CA GLN A 6 20.52 56.44 32.44
C GLN A 6 21.58 55.51 31.83
N ALA A 7 21.17 54.33 31.38
CA ALA A 7 22.03 53.44 30.61
C ALA A 7 22.35 54.02 29.22
N ALA A 8 23.59 53.86 28.77
CA ALA A 8 24.03 54.41 27.48
C ALA A 8 23.31 53.72 26.29
N PRO A 9 22.94 54.47 25.23
CA PRO A 9 22.15 53.93 24.14
C PRO A 9 22.95 52.97 23.23
N PHE A 10 22.27 51.89 22.87
CA PHE A 10 22.62 50.83 21.94
C PHE A 10 23.55 51.23 20.78
N GLY A 11 24.58 50.41 20.55
CA GLY A 11 25.36 50.45 19.31
C GLY A 11 24.48 50.14 18.10
N LYS A 12 24.74 50.81 16.97
CA LYS A 12 23.93 50.69 15.74
C LYS A 12 23.88 49.24 15.25
N THR A 13 22.68 48.65 15.21
CA THR A 13 22.45 47.34 14.60
C THR A 13 22.81 47.38 13.12
N THR A 14 23.77 46.55 12.71
CA THR A 14 24.21 46.43 11.31
C THR A 14 23.08 45.85 10.45
N GLU A 15 23.02 46.25 9.18
CA GLU A 15 21.93 45.80 8.29
C GLU A 15 21.88 44.27 8.17
N ARG A 16 23.04 43.61 8.23
CA ARG A 16 23.16 42.15 8.29
C ARG A 16 22.55 41.53 9.55
N SER A 17 22.61 42.19 10.71
CA SER A 17 21.95 41.69 11.93
C SER A 17 20.43 41.84 11.85
N LYS A 18 19.93 42.90 11.20
CA LYS A 18 18.49 43.04 10.88
C LYS A 18 18.03 41.96 9.89
N GLN A 19 18.79 41.74 8.82
CA GLN A 19 18.52 40.69 7.82
C GLN A 19 18.52 39.29 8.46
N LYS A 20 19.46 39.02 9.38
CA LYS A 20 19.47 37.78 10.15
C LYS A 20 18.19 37.64 11.01
N ALA A 21 17.84 38.67 11.79
CA ALA A 21 16.64 38.64 12.62
C ALA A 21 15.34 38.49 11.81
N ALA A 22 15.26 39.09 10.63
CA ALA A 22 14.15 38.91 9.69
C ALA A 22 14.07 37.45 9.19
N ALA A 23 15.18 36.86 8.75
CA ALA A 23 15.23 35.47 8.32
C ALA A 23 14.93 34.48 9.46
N GLU A 24 15.31 34.79 10.70
CA GLU A 24 14.94 34.01 11.89
C GLU A 24 13.43 34.11 12.19
N ALA A 25 12.82 35.29 12.03
CA ALA A 25 11.37 35.47 12.18
C ALA A 25 10.55 34.79 11.07
N GLU A 26 11.01 34.87 9.81
CA GLU A 26 10.41 34.12 8.68
C GLU A 26 10.50 32.62 8.91
N ARG A 27 11.67 32.11 9.34
CA ARG A 27 11.85 30.69 9.70
C ARG A 27 10.91 30.27 10.82
N ALA A 28 10.75 31.06 11.88
CA ALA A 28 9.82 30.77 12.96
C ALA A 28 8.36 30.69 12.46
N SER A 29 7.97 31.59 11.53
CA SER A 29 6.66 31.53 10.87
C SER A 29 6.50 30.25 10.02
N LEU A 30 7.54 29.83 9.28
CA LEU A 30 7.50 28.56 8.53
C LEU A 30 7.42 27.35 9.46
N GLN A 31 8.14 27.32 10.59
CA GLN A 31 8.06 26.25 11.57
C GLN A 31 6.66 26.14 12.20
N GLN A 32 6.00 27.27 12.48
CA GLN A 32 4.62 27.30 12.97
C GLN A 32 3.61 26.84 11.89
N LYS A 33 3.83 27.20 10.62
CA LYS A 33 3.03 26.69 9.50
C LYS A 33 3.24 25.19 9.31
N LEU A 34 4.48 24.70 9.38
CA LEU A 34 4.81 23.28 9.22
C LEU A 34 4.24 22.43 10.35
N SER A 35 4.24 22.91 11.60
CA SER A 35 3.62 22.19 12.73
C SER A 35 2.09 22.18 12.63
N THR A 36 1.47 23.29 12.19
CA THR A 36 0.03 23.35 11.90
C THR A 36 -0.35 22.40 10.77
N LEU A 37 0.42 22.41 9.67
CA LEU A 37 0.16 21.58 8.51
C LEU A 37 0.43 20.09 8.79
N LYS A 38 1.45 19.73 9.58
CA LYS A 38 1.64 18.36 10.10
C LYS A 38 0.46 17.93 10.98
N LYS A 39 -0.07 18.83 11.82
CA LYS A 39 -1.28 18.57 12.63
C LYS A 39 -2.54 18.40 11.77
N ASP A 40 -2.70 19.17 10.70
CA ASP A 40 -3.86 19.11 9.81
C ASP A 40 -3.77 17.96 8.79
N ILE A 41 -2.56 17.52 8.42
CA ILE A 41 -2.31 16.22 7.78
C ILE A 41 -2.74 15.11 8.74
N GLY A 42 -2.28 15.10 10.01
CA GLY A 42 -2.70 14.12 11.00
C GLY A 42 -4.21 14.07 11.23
N LYS A 43 -4.90 15.22 11.27
CA LYS A 43 -6.38 15.28 11.25
C LYS A 43 -6.99 14.72 9.97
N THR A 44 -6.35 14.92 8.82
CA THR A 44 -6.87 14.45 7.52
C THR A 44 -6.60 12.97 7.30
N GLU A 45 -5.57 12.41 7.94
CA GLU A 45 -5.31 10.98 8.02
C GLU A 45 -6.27 10.32 9.03
N SER A 46 -6.51 10.93 10.20
CA SER A 46 -7.62 10.53 11.09
C SER A 46 -8.97 10.57 10.36
N ALA A 47 -9.24 11.62 9.57
CA ALA A 47 -10.45 11.72 8.76
C ALA A 47 -10.45 10.80 7.52
N LYS A 48 -9.30 10.25 7.10
CA LYS A 48 -9.24 9.13 6.15
C LYS A 48 -9.66 7.85 6.86
N ASP A 49 -9.25 7.64 8.10
CA ASP A 49 -9.67 6.50 8.91
C ASP A 49 -11.17 6.60 9.26
N ASP A 50 -11.71 7.78 9.55
CA ASP A 50 -13.15 7.99 9.73
C ASP A 50 -13.92 7.87 8.40
N ALA A 51 -13.29 8.24 7.28
CA ALA A 51 -13.81 7.90 5.96
C ALA A 51 -13.68 6.40 5.64
N ALA A 52 -12.87 5.62 6.37
CA ALA A 52 -12.87 4.16 6.24
C ALA A 52 -14.20 3.59 6.77
N ASP A 53 -14.79 4.16 7.82
CA ASP A 53 -16.12 3.76 8.29
C ASP A 53 -17.21 4.07 7.25
N THR A 54 -17.06 5.16 6.47
CA THR A 54 -17.99 5.46 5.36
C THR A 54 -17.70 4.65 4.08
N LEU A 55 -16.48 4.15 3.92
CA LEU A 55 -16.12 3.11 2.95
C LEU A 55 -16.63 1.72 3.38
N ALA A 56 -16.75 1.43 4.67
CA ALA A 56 -17.16 0.11 5.17
C ALA A 56 -18.50 -0.33 4.57
N ALA A 57 -19.50 0.55 4.56
CA ALA A 57 -20.81 0.25 3.99
C ALA A 57 -20.77 -0.04 2.48
N SER A 58 -19.92 0.65 1.70
CA SER A 58 -19.79 0.40 0.26
C SER A 58 -18.91 -0.81 -0.04
N GLU A 59 -17.86 -1.05 0.74
CA GLU A 59 -16.99 -2.23 0.62
C GLU A 59 -17.70 -3.52 1.06
N GLN A 60 -18.60 -3.44 2.05
CA GLN A 60 -19.50 -4.54 2.43
C GLN A 60 -20.58 -4.77 1.37
N ALA A 61 -21.20 -3.72 0.83
CA ALA A 61 -22.16 -3.84 -0.27
C ALA A 61 -21.53 -4.43 -1.56
N ILE A 62 -20.29 -4.03 -1.89
CA ILE A 62 -19.49 -4.63 -2.97
C ILE A 62 -19.20 -6.11 -2.67
N SER A 63 -18.81 -6.44 -1.44
CA SER A 63 -18.56 -7.82 -1.02
C SER A 63 -19.79 -8.71 -1.19
N ASP A 64 -20.96 -8.26 -0.71
CA ASP A 64 -22.17 -9.06 -0.75
C ASP A 64 -22.79 -9.11 -2.15
N ALA A 65 -22.71 -8.05 -2.96
CA ALA A 65 -23.10 -8.10 -4.38
C ALA A 65 -22.22 -9.09 -5.18
N ASN A 66 -20.89 -9.06 -4.97
CA ASN A 66 -19.97 -10.04 -5.55
C ASN A 66 -20.23 -11.48 -5.06
N ARG A 67 -20.72 -11.65 -3.83
CA ARG A 67 -21.12 -12.96 -3.27
C ARG A 67 -22.39 -13.46 -3.97
N SER A 68 -23.46 -12.66 -3.99
CA SER A 68 -24.71 -12.98 -4.68
C SER A 68 -24.50 -13.29 -6.16
N LEU A 69 -23.64 -12.54 -6.86
CA LEU A 69 -23.29 -12.84 -8.26
C LEU A 69 -22.55 -14.18 -8.44
N ARG A 70 -21.80 -14.64 -7.43
CA ARG A 70 -21.18 -15.98 -7.47
C ARG A 70 -22.19 -17.09 -7.17
N ASP A 71 -23.10 -16.84 -6.23
CA ASP A 71 -24.14 -17.78 -5.84
C ASP A 71 -25.16 -17.97 -7.00
N LEU A 72 -25.62 -16.88 -7.63
CA LEU A 72 -26.47 -16.89 -8.84
C LEU A 72 -25.78 -17.58 -10.03
N ALA A 73 -24.48 -17.36 -10.24
CA ALA A 73 -23.74 -18.02 -11.32
C ALA A 73 -23.59 -19.54 -11.11
N GLN A 74 -23.55 -20.01 -9.86
CA GLN A 74 -23.61 -21.44 -9.54
C GLN A 74 -25.01 -22.00 -9.82
N GLU A 75 -26.06 -21.31 -9.37
CA GLU A 75 -27.46 -21.70 -9.56
C GLU A 75 -27.87 -21.74 -11.05
N GLN A 76 -27.38 -20.79 -11.84
CA GLN A 76 -27.50 -20.79 -13.30
C GLN A 76 -26.83 -22.03 -13.93
N GLY A 77 -25.66 -22.42 -13.44
CA GLY A 77 -24.93 -23.61 -13.90
C GLY A 77 -25.66 -24.92 -13.57
N ASP A 78 -26.19 -25.03 -12.35
CA ASP A 78 -26.95 -26.20 -11.89
C ASP A 78 -28.31 -26.29 -12.61
N THR A 79 -29.00 -25.17 -12.82
CA THR A 79 -30.28 -25.11 -13.56
C THR A 79 -30.11 -25.38 -15.06
N ASN A 80 -29.03 -24.91 -15.68
CA ASN A 80 -28.67 -25.31 -17.05
C ASN A 80 -28.35 -26.82 -17.13
N THR A 81 -27.72 -27.40 -16.11
CA THR A 81 -27.45 -28.84 -16.03
C THR A 81 -28.75 -29.66 -15.88
N LYS A 82 -29.67 -29.18 -15.05
CA LYS A 82 -31.06 -29.70 -14.89
C LYS A 82 -31.82 -29.67 -16.22
N LEU A 83 -31.76 -28.58 -16.99
CA LEU A 83 -32.37 -28.49 -18.32
C LEU A 83 -31.77 -29.48 -19.33
N GLN A 84 -30.45 -29.70 -19.30
CA GLN A 84 -29.82 -30.72 -20.16
C GLN A 84 -30.29 -32.14 -19.81
N GLN A 85 -30.42 -32.46 -18.52
CA GLN A 85 -30.95 -33.75 -18.06
C GLN A 85 -32.42 -33.94 -18.48
N LEU A 86 -33.26 -32.91 -18.29
CA LEU A 86 -34.66 -32.93 -18.70
C LEU A 86 -34.81 -33.11 -20.22
N SER A 87 -33.97 -32.47 -21.04
CA SER A 87 -33.98 -32.65 -22.49
C SER A 87 -33.64 -34.07 -22.91
N VAL A 88 -32.61 -34.68 -22.32
CA VAL A 88 -32.21 -36.07 -22.62
C VAL A 88 -33.28 -37.07 -22.18
N GLU A 89 -34.00 -36.79 -21.08
CA GLU A 89 -35.17 -37.58 -20.71
C GLU A 89 -36.35 -37.38 -21.68
N HIS A 90 -36.60 -36.14 -22.13
CA HIS A 90 -37.67 -35.84 -23.10
C HIS A 90 -37.49 -36.65 -24.39
N ASP A 91 -36.30 -36.61 -24.99
CA ASP A 91 -35.98 -37.35 -26.22
C ASP A 91 -36.19 -38.86 -26.04
N LYS A 92 -35.76 -39.41 -24.89
CA LYS A 92 -35.92 -40.83 -24.54
C LYS A 92 -37.40 -41.21 -24.35
N LEU A 93 -38.18 -40.37 -23.67
CA LEU A 93 -39.63 -40.58 -23.50
C LEU A 93 -40.36 -40.46 -24.84
N ALA A 94 -40.03 -39.47 -25.67
CA ALA A 94 -40.60 -39.27 -26.99
C ALA A 94 -40.33 -40.46 -27.92
N ALA A 95 -39.09 -40.97 -27.96
CA ALA A 95 -38.73 -42.17 -28.72
C ALA A 95 -39.48 -43.42 -28.22
N THR A 96 -39.66 -43.55 -26.90
CA THR A 96 -40.42 -44.66 -26.29
C THR A 96 -41.90 -44.58 -26.66
N VAL A 97 -42.51 -43.40 -26.52
CA VAL A 97 -43.91 -43.12 -26.89
C VAL A 97 -44.16 -43.32 -28.39
N ALA A 98 -43.24 -42.90 -29.27
CA ALA A 98 -43.32 -43.14 -30.70
C ALA A 98 -43.30 -44.65 -31.02
N THR A 99 -42.38 -45.40 -30.40
CA THR A 99 -42.30 -46.87 -30.53
C THR A 99 -43.59 -47.56 -30.07
N GLN A 100 -44.12 -47.19 -28.90
CA GLN A 100 -45.37 -47.74 -28.37
C GLN A 100 -46.57 -47.41 -29.27
N LYS A 101 -46.67 -46.17 -29.78
CA LYS A 101 -47.70 -45.76 -30.76
C LYS A 101 -47.61 -46.57 -32.06
N GLN A 102 -46.42 -46.82 -32.58
CA GLN A 102 -46.22 -47.65 -33.78
C GLN A 102 -46.63 -49.11 -33.55
N GLN A 103 -46.27 -49.70 -32.41
CA GLN A 103 -46.69 -51.05 -32.02
C GLN A 103 -48.22 -51.16 -31.90
N LEU A 104 -48.85 -50.22 -31.21
CA LEU A 104 -50.31 -50.17 -31.05
C LEU A 104 -51.02 -49.98 -32.39
N ALA A 105 -50.53 -49.09 -33.25
CA ALA A 105 -51.09 -48.86 -34.59
C ALA A 105 -50.96 -50.08 -35.51
N LYS A 106 -49.90 -50.88 -35.36
CA LYS A 106 -49.76 -52.18 -36.05
C LYS A 106 -50.81 -53.17 -35.54
N LEU A 107 -50.92 -53.36 -34.23
CA LEU A 107 -51.87 -54.31 -33.62
C LEU A 107 -53.33 -53.98 -33.96
N LEU A 108 -53.72 -52.69 -33.92
CA LEU A 108 -55.06 -52.24 -34.30
C LEU A 108 -55.35 -52.50 -35.78
N ARG A 109 -54.37 -52.32 -36.67
CA ARG A 109 -54.51 -52.65 -38.09
C ARG A 109 -54.65 -54.14 -38.32
N GLU A 110 -53.87 -54.96 -37.63
CA GLU A 110 -53.95 -56.43 -37.71
C GLU A 110 -55.31 -56.95 -37.20
N GLN A 111 -55.83 -56.41 -36.09
CA GLN A 111 -57.17 -56.74 -35.57
C GLN A 111 -58.30 -56.33 -36.53
N TYR A 112 -58.18 -55.15 -37.17
CA TYR A 112 -59.14 -54.66 -38.16
C TYR A 112 -59.13 -55.53 -39.43
N VAL A 113 -57.96 -55.86 -39.97
CA VAL A 113 -57.83 -56.71 -41.17
C VAL A 113 -58.26 -58.16 -40.90
N ALA A 114 -58.03 -58.68 -39.69
CA ALA A 114 -58.53 -59.98 -39.25
C ALA A 114 -60.05 -60.01 -38.99
N GLY A 115 -60.77 -58.89 -39.17
CA GLY A 115 -62.23 -58.81 -39.04
C GLY A 115 -62.75 -59.02 -37.62
N ASN A 116 -61.89 -58.84 -36.60
CA ASN A 116 -62.18 -59.07 -35.18
C ASN A 116 -62.90 -60.41 -34.91
N GLU A 117 -62.15 -61.52 -34.97
CA GLU A 117 -62.68 -62.83 -34.57
C GLU A 117 -63.03 -62.88 -33.08
N ASP A 118 -64.32 -62.65 -32.78
CA ASP A 118 -64.81 -62.66 -31.42
C ASP A 118 -64.58 -64.02 -30.74
N ARG A 119 -64.26 -63.98 -29.44
CA ARG A 119 -64.15 -65.18 -28.58
C ARG A 119 -65.42 -66.04 -28.64
N ILE A 120 -66.57 -65.42 -28.88
CA ILE A 120 -67.87 -66.06 -29.09
C ILE A 120 -67.90 -66.85 -30.41
N LYS A 121 -67.36 -66.31 -31.50
CA LYS A 121 -67.23 -67.00 -32.81
C LYS A 121 -66.37 -68.27 -32.66
N LEU A 122 -65.29 -68.19 -31.89
CA LEU A 122 -64.38 -69.32 -31.66
C LEU A 122 -64.94 -70.36 -30.67
N LEU A 123 -65.87 -69.99 -29.79
CA LEU A 123 -66.68 -70.91 -28.99
C LEU A 123 -67.81 -71.59 -29.81
N LEU A 124 -68.25 -70.96 -30.90
CA LEU A 124 -69.33 -71.43 -31.77
C LEU A 124 -68.84 -72.17 -33.03
N SER A 125 -67.53 -72.32 -33.26
CA SER A 125 -67.00 -72.97 -34.47
C SER A 125 -67.20 -74.49 -34.52
N GLY A 126 -67.45 -75.13 -33.37
CA GLY A 126 -67.53 -76.59 -33.25
C GLY A 126 -66.16 -77.29 -33.17
N ASP A 127 -65.07 -76.54 -33.00
CA ASP A 127 -63.71 -77.09 -32.90
C ASP A 127 -63.45 -77.93 -31.64
N ASN A 128 -62.30 -78.60 -31.63
CA ASN A 128 -61.84 -79.40 -30.49
C ASN A 128 -61.74 -78.55 -29.20
N PRO A 129 -62.46 -78.90 -28.11
CA PRO A 129 -62.49 -78.09 -26.88
C PRO A 129 -61.12 -77.78 -26.25
N ASN A 130 -60.13 -78.68 -26.39
CA ASN A 130 -58.80 -78.46 -25.87
C ASN A 130 -58.01 -77.41 -26.67
N ARG A 131 -58.28 -77.28 -27.98
CA ARG A 131 -57.73 -76.20 -28.81
C ARG A 131 -58.41 -74.88 -28.45
N ILE A 132 -59.74 -74.84 -28.44
CA ILE A 132 -60.55 -73.67 -28.04
C ILE A 132 -60.07 -73.12 -26.69
N ASN A 133 -59.93 -73.95 -25.66
CA ASN A 133 -59.46 -73.52 -24.34
C ASN A 133 -58.04 -72.91 -24.38
N ARG A 134 -57.08 -73.58 -25.04
CA ARG A 134 -55.70 -73.06 -25.18
C ARG A 134 -55.68 -71.74 -25.93
N ASP A 135 -56.44 -71.62 -27.01
CA ASP A 135 -56.39 -70.49 -27.91
C ASP A 135 -57.12 -69.27 -27.28
N LEU A 136 -58.18 -69.51 -26.49
CA LEU A 136 -58.78 -68.51 -25.59
C LEU A 136 -57.82 -68.05 -24.48
N GLN A 137 -57.01 -68.94 -23.90
CA GLN A 137 -55.96 -68.54 -22.94
C GLN A 137 -54.91 -67.65 -23.61
N MET A 138 -54.47 -67.98 -24.83
CA MET A 138 -53.54 -67.13 -25.60
C MET A 138 -54.14 -65.75 -25.90
N MET A 139 -55.41 -65.68 -26.31
CA MET A 139 -56.14 -64.41 -26.45
C MET A 139 -56.22 -63.62 -25.12
N SER A 140 -56.28 -64.31 -23.97
CA SER A 140 -56.24 -63.67 -22.65
C SER A 140 -54.88 -63.03 -22.37
N TYR A 141 -53.77 -63.75 -22.60
CA TYR A 141 -52.42 -63.21 -22.46
C TYR A 141 -52.15 -62.02 -23.39
N VAL A 142 -52.58 -62.10 -24.66
CA VAL A 142 -52.45 -61.00 -25.63
C VAL A 142 -53.23 -59.76 -25.16
N SER A 143 -54.48 -59.94 -24.70
CA SER A 143 -55.29 -58.84 -24.18
C SER A 143 -54.69 -58.19 -22.93
N GLN A 144 -54.12 -58.98 -22.01
CA GLN A 144 -53.39 -58.45 -20.85
C GLN A 144 -52.12 -57.69 -21.25
N ALA A 145 -51.39 -58.16 -22.27
CA ALA A 145 -50.22 -57.47 -22.80
C ALA A 145 -50.60 -56.14 -23.48
N GLN A 146 -51.70 -56.09 -24.24
CA GLN A 146 -52.25 -54.87 -24.83
C GLN A 146 -52.68 -53.86 -23.76
N ALA A 147 -53.33 -54.29 -22.69
CA ALA A 147 -53.69 -53.41 -21.57
C ALA A 147 -52.44 -52.80 -20.91
N ARG A 148 -51.42 -53.61 -20.58
CA ARG A 148 -50.13 -53.14 -20.04
C ARG A 148 -49.41 -52.16 -20.99
N LEU A 149 -49.48 -52.39 -22.30
CA LEU A 149 -48.95 -51.46 -23.30
C LEU A 149 -49.69 -50.11 -23.29
N LEU A 150 -51.02 -50.12 -23.23
CA LEU A 150 -51.83 -48.91 -23.15
C LEU A 150 -51.58 -48.12 -21.86
N ASP A 151 -51.47 -48.79 -20.71
CA ASP A 151 -51.23 -48.12 -19.43
C ASP A 151 -49.79 -47.60 -19.30
N SER A 152 -48.79 -48.31 -19.83
CA SER A 152 -47.42 -47.79 -19.94
C SER A 152 -47.31 -46.62 -20.93
N LEU A 153 -48.07 -46.63 -22.03
CA LEU A 153 -48.14 -45.49 -22.95
C LEU A 153 -48.81 -44.26 -22.29
N ARG A 154 -49.88 -44.45 -21.51
CA ARG A 154 -50.51 -43.38 -20.71
C ARG A 154 -49.55 -42.80 -19.68
N ALA A 155 -48.82 -43.66 -18.95
CA ALA A 155 -47.80 -43.23 -18.00
C ALA A 155 -46.67 -42.44 -18.66
N ASN A 156 -46.17 -42.90 -19.81
CA ASN A 156 -45.11 -42.22 -20.55
C ASN A 156 -45.58 -40.89 -21.15
N LEU A 157 -46.82 -40.79 -21.63
CA LEU A 157 -47.41 -39.52 -22.10
C LEU A 157 -47.50 -38.50 -20.96
N LYS A 158 -47.99 -38.91 -19.78
CA LYS A 158 -47.99 -38.05 -18.58
C LYS A 158 -46.57 -37.65 -18.14
N ALA A 159 -45.60 -38.55 -18.27
CA ALA A 159 -44.20 -38.24 -17.97
C ALA A 159 -43.64 -37.16 -18.93
N VAL A 160 -44.00 -37.19 -20.22
CA VAL A 160 -43.66 -36.12 -21.18
C VAL A 160 -44.29 -34.78 -20.76
N GLU A 161 -45.57 -34.77 -20.36
CA GLU A 161 -46.26 -33.56 -19.90
C GLU A 161 -45.59 -32.95 -18.65
N VAL A 162 -45.21 -33.78 -17.68
CA VAL A 162 -44.51 -33.34 -16.45
C VAL A 162 -43.10 -32.83 -16.77
N ASN A 163 -42.32 -33.58 -17.54
CA ASN A 163 -40.97 -33.19 -17.96
C ASN A 163 -40.98 -31.87 -18.77
N GLN A 164 -42.00 -31.65 -19.62
CA GLN A 164 -42.19 -30.38 -20.33
C GLN A 164 -42.53 -29.21 -19.40
N ALA A 165 -43.34 -29.44 -18.35
CA ALA A 165 -43.63 -28.42 -17.35
C ALA A 165 -42.39 -28.09 -16.50
N GLU A 166 -41.63 -29.09 -16.05
CA GLU A 166 -40.37 -28.90 -15.33
C GLU A 166 -39.32 -28.18 -16.19
N ALA A 167 -39.23 -28.52 -17.47
CA ALA A 167 -38.36 -27.84 -18.44
C ALA A 167 -38.88 -26.47 -18.90
N GLN A 168 -40.08 -26.06 -18.52
CA GLN A 168 -40.55 -24.68 -18.66
C GLN A 168 -40.24 -23.89 -17.40
N ASN A 169 -40.61 -24.42 -16.22
CA ASN A 169 -40.29 -23.84 -14.92
C ASN A 169 -38.77 -23.53 -14.82
N ALA A 170 -37.90 -24.44 -15.27
CA ALA A 170 -36.45 -24.24 -15.25
C ALA A 170 -35.91 -23.22 -16.27
N LYS A 171 -36.70 -22.80 -17.26
CA LYS A 171 -36.37 -21.64 -18.14
C LYS A 171 -36.84 -20.32 -17.54
N ASP A 172 -37.94 -20.35 -16.79
CA ASP A 172 -38.48 -19.18 -16.11
C ASP A 172 -37.60 -18.85 -14.88
N GLU A 173 -37.14 -19.87 -14.15
CA GLU A 173 -36.06 -19.84 -13.14
C GLU A 173 -34.78 -19.17 -13.70
N LEU A 174 -34.35 -19.52 -14.92
CA LEU A 174 -33.20 -18.85 -15.57
C LEU A 174 -33.47 -17.38 -15.97
N GLN A 175 -34.72 -16.99 -16.23
CA GLN A 175 -35.05 -15.58 -16.51
C GLN A 175 -35.05 -14.74 -15.23
N GLU A 176 -35.51 -15.31 -14.11
CA GLU A 176 -35.45 -14.70 -12.79
C GLU A 176 -33.99 -14.50 -12.33
N ILE A 177 -33.16 -15.54 -12.41
CA ILE A 177 -31.71 -15.47 -12.14
C ILE A 177 -31.02 -14.41 -13.02
N ALA A 178 -31.37 -14.34 -14.31
CA ALA A 178 -30.81 -13.33 -15.22
C ALA A 178 -31.24 -11.90 -14.87
N ALA A 179 -32.44 -11.70 -14.34
CA ALA A 179 -32.91 -10.40 -13.85
C ALA A 179 -32.18 -9.99 -12.57
N GLU A 180 -32.04 -10.89 -11.59
CA GLU A 180 -31.28 -10.62 -10.37
C GLU A 180 -29.79 -10.35 -10.66
N GLU A 181 -29.17 -11.09 -11.58
CA GLU A 181 -27.80 -10.82 -12.03
C GLU A 181 -27.63 -9.39 -12.56
N MET A 182 -28.61 -8.88 -13.32
CA MET A 182 -28.56 -7.51 -13.83
C MET A 182 -28.71 -6.47 -12.71
N GLU A 183 -29.57 -6.70 -11.72
CA GLU A 183 -29.70 -5.81 -10.56
C GLU A 183 -28.41 -5.79 -9.72
N GLN A 184 -27.86 -6.95 -9.37
CA GLN A 184 -26.63 -7.00 -8.56
C GLN A 184 -25.42 -6.42 -9.31
N LYS A 185 -25.34 -6.56 -10.64
CA LYS A 185 -24.31 -5.88 -11.46
C LYS A 185 -24.48 -4.36 -11.45
N ALA A 186 -25.72 -3.86 -11.61
CA ALA A 186 -25.99 -2.42 -11.56
C ALA A 186 -25.64 -1.82 -10.19
N ARG A 187 -26.00 -2.52 -9.11
CA ARG A 187 -25.67 -2.16 -7.72
C ARG A 187 -24.16 -2.19 -7.46
N LEU A 188 -23.45 -3.20 -7.97
CA LEU A 188 -22.00 -3.33 -7.84
C LEU A 188 -21.28 -2.14 -8.50
N GLU A 189 -21.66 -1.75 -9.72
CA GLU A 189 -21.08 -0.59 -10.41
C GLU A 189 -21.43 0.73 -9.71
N GLN A 190 -22.64 0.88 -9.16
CA GLN A 190 -23.02 2.05 -8.36
C GLN A 190 -22.13 2.20 -7.11
N GLU A 191 -21.88 1.12 -6.37
CA GLU A 191 -21.02 1.19 -5.17
C GLU A 191 -19.52 1.25 -5.53
N LYS A 192 -19.05 0.60 -6.60
CA LYS A 192 -17.67 0.76 -7.10
C LYS A 192 -17.39 2.21 -7.55
N THR A 193 -18.31 2.85 -8.28
CA THR A 193 -18.15 4.26 -8.69
C THR A 193 -18.22 5.22 -7.50
N ARG A 194 -19.13 5.00 -6.54
CA ARG A 194 -19.21 5.75 -5.27
C ARG A 194 -17.92 5.65 -4.45
N ARG A 195 -17.39 4.43 -4.30
CA ARG A 195 -16.10 4.13 -3.64
C ARG A 195 -14.94 4.83 -4.32
N ALA A 196 -14.85 4.75 -5.65
CA ALA A 196 -13.80 5.39 -6.44
C ALA A 196 -13.84 6.92 -6.30
N ALA A 197 -15.02 7.55 -6.35
CA ALA A 197 -15.17 8.99 -6.15
C ALA A 197 -14.70 9.46 -4.76
N LEU A 198 -15.05 8.71 -3.71
CA LEU A 198 -14.60 8.99 -2.33
C LEU A 198 -13.08 8.89 -2.21
N LEU A 199 -12.47 7.79 -2.68
CA LEU A 199 -11.01 7.58 -2.66
C LEU A 199 -10.26 8.64 -3.50
N ALA A 200 -10.80 9.05 -4.65
CA ALA A 200 -10.24 10.12 -5.47
C ALA A 200 -10.28 11.49 -4.77
N SER A 201 -11.35 11.79 -4.02
CA SER A 201 -11.46 13.04 -3.25
C SER A 201 -10.45 13.10 -2.08
N LEU A 202 -10.29 11.99 -1.35
CA LEU A 202 -9.38 11.88 -0.21
C LEU A 202 -7.91 11.95 -0.65
N SER A 203 -7.53 11.17 -1.67
CA SER A 203 -6.17 11.16 -2.21
C SER A 203 -5.76 12.52 -2.79
N LYS A 204 -6.66 13.21 -3.51
CA LYS A 204 -6.42 14.57 -4.02
C LYS A 204 -6.17 15.57 -2.88
N LYS A 205 -6.92 15.48 -1.77
CA LYS A 205 -6.73 16.34 -0.59
C LYS A 205 -5.38 16.09 0.09
N LEU A 206 -5.04 14.83 0.37
CA LEU A 206 -3.76 14.44 0.98
C LEU A 206 -2.57 14.80 0.08
N ALA A 207 -2.67 14.60 -1.24
CA ALA A 207 -1.61 14.97 -2.19
C ALA A 207 -1.34 16.48 -2.20
N ALA A 208 -2.38 17.32 -2.11
CA ALA A 208 -2.23 18.77 -2.00
C ALA A 208 -1.52 19.16 -0.69
N GLN A 209 -1.98 18.65 0.45
CA GLN A 209 -1.40 18.94 1.78
C GLN A 209 0.07 18.48 1.88
N ARG A 210 0.39 17.26 1.42
CA ARG A 210 1.76 16.74 1.41
C ARG A 210 2.68 17.55 0.47
N LYS A 211 2.18 18.01 -0.67
CA LYS A 211 2.92 18.91 -1.59
C LYS A 211 3.21 20.27 -0.94
N GLU A 212 2.25 20.84 -0.22
CA GLU A 212 2.43 22.10 0.52
C GLU A 212 3.44 21.95 1.65
N ALA A 213 3.36 20.87 2.44
CA ALA A 213 4.32 20.57 3.51
C ALA A 213 5.75 20.43 2.97
N GLY A 214 5.92 19.69 1.86
CA GLY A 214 7.20 19.56 1.17
C GLY A 214 7.72 20.85 0.50
N ASN A 215 6.89 21.89 0.34
CA ASN A 215 7.37 23.23 -0.02
C ASN A 215 7.88 23.97 1.21
N VAL A 216 7.03 24.07 2.25
CA VAL A 216 7.36 24.76 3.52
C VAL A 216 8.64 24.21 4.16
N GLU A 217 8.82 22.89 4.17
CA GLU A 217 10.01 22.23 4.71
C GLU A 217 11.29 22.55 3.92
N ARG A 218 11.21 22.64 2.58
CA ARG A 218 12.35 23.05 1.74
C ARG A 218 12.69 24.53 1.93
N ASP A 219 11.70 25.38 2.18
CA ASP A 219 11.92 26.80 2.47
C ASP A 219 12.44 27.02 3.90
N GLU A 220 12.05 26.21 4.88
CA GLU A 220 12.69 26.19 6.22
C GLU A 220 14.17 25.77 6.13
N GLN A 221 14.49 24.75 5.34
CA GLN A 221 15.88 24.31 5.12
C GLN A 221 16.71 25.41 4.44
N ARG A 222 16.16 26.11 3.44
CA ARG A 222 16.79 27.26 2.77
C ARG A 222 17.06 28.41 3.74
N LEU A 223 16.06 28.80 4.54
CA LEU A 223 16.20 29.87 5.53
C LEU A 223 17.17 29.50 6.65
N THR A 224 17.18 28.25 7.11
CA THR A 224 18.18 27.75 8.08
C THR A 224 19.60 27.91 7.51
N GLY A 225 19.83 27.43 6.28
CA GLY A 225 21.13 27.59 5.60
C GLY A 225 21.50 29.04 5.27
N LEU A 226 20.55 29.98 5.25
CA LEU A 226 20.80 31.42 5.14
C LEU A 226 21.18 32.03 6.51
N VAL A 227 20.43 31.69 7.57
CA VAL A 227 20.70 32.13 8.95
C VAL A 227 22.08 31.65 9.42
N ASP A 228 22.48 30.42 9.07
CA ASP A 228 23.83 29.89 9.39
C ASP A 228 24.94 30.67 8.67
N LYS A 229 24.73 31.02 7.39
CA LYS A 229 25.69 31.84 6.61
C LYS A 229 25.79 33.27 7.14
N LEU A 230 24.64 33.90 7.45
CA LEU A 230 24.61 35.23 8.06
C LEU A 230 25.24 35.20 9.47
N GLY A 231 25.02 34.14 10.25
CA GLY A 231 25.67 33.91 11.54
C GLY A 231 27.19 33.90 11.44
N LYS A 232 27.74 33.11 10.50
CA LYS A 232 29.19 33.06 10.23
C LYS A 232 29.73 34.42 9.77
N LEU A 233 29.09 35.08 8.80
CA LEU A 233 29.51 36.39 8.31
C LEU A 233 29.46 37.50 9.39
N ILE A 234 28.50 37.41 10.33
CA ILE A 234 28.42 38.33 11.47
C ILE A 234 29.52 38.02 12.51
N GLN A 235 29.82 36.74 12.76
CA GLN A 235 30.97 36.36 13.61
C GLN A 235 32.30 36.82 12.99
N GLU A 236 32.51 36.59 11.70
CA GLU A 236 33.70 37.04 10.96
C GLU A 236 33.86 38.57 11.04
N GLN A 237 32.78 39.34 10.84
CA GLN A 237 32.82 40.80 11.01
C GLN A 237 33.02 41.23 12.47
N ALA A 238 32.45 40.53 13.45
CA ALA A 238 32.66 40.84 14.86
C ALA A 238 34.11 40.56 15.30
N ILE A 239 34.71 39.46 14.83
CA ILE A 239 36.12 39.11 15.04
C ILE A 239 37.03 40.13 14.36
N ALA A 240 36.75 40.50 13.11
CA ALA A 240 37.50 41.51 12.38
C ALA A 240 37.43 42.89 13.05
N ALA A 241 36.23 43.35 13.43
CA ALA A 241 36.04 44.63 14.11
C ALA A 241 36.65 44.63 15.53
N ALA A 242 36.62 43.50 16.25
CA ALA A 242 37.30 43.36 17.53
C ALA A 242 38.83 43.38 17.37
N ALA A 243 39.37 42.72 16.35
CA ALA A 243 40.79 42.76 16.02
C ALA A 243 41.24 44.16 15.57
N GLU A 244 40.44 44.86 14.78
CA GLU A 244 40.70 46.24 14.35
C GLU A 244 40.61 47.22 15.51
N LYS A 245 39.60 47.12 16.38
CA LYS A 245 39.50 47.91 17.63
C LYS A 245 40.72 47.66 18.53
N LYS A 246 41.12 46.40 18.72
CA LYS A 246 42.31 46.04 19.50
C LYS A 246 43.60 46.56 18.88
N ARG A 247 43.68 46.62 17.54
CA ARG A 247 44.79 47.24 16.79
C ARG A 247 44.79 48.76 16.91
N GLN A 248 43.63 49.41 16.92
CA GLN A 248 43.50 50.85 17.22
C GLN A 248 43.89 51.17 18.66
N GLU A 249 43.49 50.33 19.63
CA GLU A 249 43.90 50.43 21.03
C GLU A 249 45.42 50.26 21.20
N GLN A 250 46.02 49.29 20.50
CA GLN A 250 47.48 49.13 20.46
C GLN A 250 48.20 50.33 19.82
N LEU A 251 47.66 50.89 18.72
CA LEU A 251 48.23 52.08 18.06
C LEU A 251 48.06 53.35 18.93
N ALA A 252 46.96 53.47 19.67
CA ALA A 252 46.72 54.56 20.62
C ALA A 252 47.66 54.43 21.84
N ALA A 253 47.83 53.23 22.39
CA ALA A 253 48.77 52.95 23.45
C ALA A 253 50.22 53.24 23.01
N ALA A 254 50.64 52.77 21.84
CA ALA A 254 51.97 53.03 21.28
C ALA A 254 52.20 54.54 21.03
N ARG A 255 51.19 55.29 20.57
CA ARG A 255 51.27 56.76 20.45
C ARG A 255 51.35 57.46 21.81
N ALA A 256 50.62 56.98 22.82
CA ALA A 256 50.68 57.52 24.17
C ALA A 256 52.05 57.24 24.83
N GLU A 257 52.60 56.04 24.65
CA GLU A 257 53.92 55.66 25.14
C GLU A 257 55.05 56.41 24.41
N ALA A 258 54.96 56.56 23.09
CA ALA A 258 55.89 57.37 22.30
C ALA A 258 55.85 58.85 22.72
N LYS A 259 54.65 59.40 22.98
CA LYS A 259 54.51 60.75 23.55
C LYS A 259 55.13 60.84 24.94
N ALA A 260 54.88 59.87 25.83
CA ALA A 260 55.47 59.85 27.17
C ALA A 260 57.01 59.77 27.13
N LYS A 261 57.58 59.03 26.17
CA LYS A 261 59.03 59.00 25.91
C LYS A 261 59.54 60.36 25.42
N ALA A 262 58.88 60.98 24.44
CA ALA A 262 59.25 62.32 23.96
C ALA A 262 59.13 63.40 25.06
N ASP A 263 58.08 63.37 25.89
CA ASP A 263 57.91 64.27 27.04
C ASP A 263 58.99 64.02 28.13
N ALA A 264 59.44 62.77 28.30
CA ALA A 264 60.54 62.42 29.19
C ALA A 264 61.91 62.85 28.64
N GLU A 265 62.17 62.66 27.35
CA GLU A 265 63.37 63.14 26.66
C GLU A 265 63.45 64.66 26.65
N ALA A 266 62.34 65.37 26.42
CA ALA A 266 62.28 66.82 26.53
C ALA A 266 62.63 67.30 27.95
N ARG A 267 62.16 66.60 29.00
CA ARG A 267 62.52 66.87 30.41
C ARG A 267 63.98 66.52 30.71
N ALA A 268 64.53 65.46 30.11
CA ALA A 268 65.94 65.10 30.24
C ALA A 268 66.85 66.14 29.56
N LEU A 269 66.49 66.59 28.35
CA LEU A 269 67.20 67.63 27.60
C LEU A 269 67.13 68.99 28.32
N ALA A 270 65.99 69.32 28.95
CA ALA A 270 65.86 70.51 29.79
C ALA A 270 66.78 70.44 31.04
N LYS A 271 66.86 69.29 31.71
CA LYS A 271 67.81 69.06 32.81
C LYS A 271 69.27 69.12 32.34
N ALA A 272 69.58 68.55 31.18
CA ALA A 272 70.92 68.61 30.59
C ALA A 272 71.34 70.06 30.30
N LYS A 273 70.46 70.86 29.68
CA LYS A 273 70.70 72.29 29.41
C LYS A 273 70.83 73.12 30.69
N ALA A 274 70.11 72.77 31.76
CA ALA A 274 70.28 73.41 33.07
C ALA A 274 71.68 73.11 33.67
N ALA A 275 72.11 71.85 33.65
CA ALA A 275 73.45 71.45 34.11
C ALA A 275 74.58 72.02 33.22
N GLU A 276 74.32 72.22 31.93
CA GLU A 276 75.25 72.86 31.00
C GLU A 276 75.37 74.38 31.26
N ALA A 277 74.27 75.07 31.53
CA ALA A 277 74.28 76.47 31.96
C ALA A 277 74.99 76.67 33.32
N GLU A 278 74.87 75.71 34.24
CA GLU A 278 75.59 75.70 35.51
C GLU A 278 77.11 75.46 35.32
N ARG A 279 77.49 74.52 34.43
CA ARG A 279 78.88 74.35 34.00
C ARG A 279 79.46 75.61 33.33
N GLN A 280 78.66 76.31 32.52
CA GLN A 280 79.09 77.58 31.88
C GLN A 280 79.32 78.72 32.88
N ARG A 281 78.69 78.70 34.07
CA ARG A 281 79.01 79.63 35.17
C ARG A 281 80.35 79.31 35.83
N LEU A 282 80.69 78.04 36.00
CA LEU A 282 81.93 77.60 36.65
C LEU A 282 83.16 77.63 35.71
N ALA A 283 82.96 77.62 34.39
CA ALA A 283 84.04 77.58 33.40
C ALA A 283 84.73 78.93 33.09
N LYS A 284 84.39 80.04 33.78
CA LYS A 284 85.03 81.35 33.60
C LYS A 284 86.18 81.65 34.58
N ALA A 285 86.80 80.60 35.14
CA ALA A 285 87.98 80.72 35.99
C ALA A 285 89.15 79.88 35.45
N ASN A 286 90.22 80.56 35.02
CA ASN A 286 91.54 80.07 34.62
C ASN A 286 91.64 78.99 33.52
N ALA A 287 92.44 79.32 32.50
CA ALA A 287 92.87 78.39 31.46
C ALA A 287 94.35 77.98 31.63
N ASN A 288 94.74 76.94 30.88
CA ASN A 288 96.07 76.73 30.29
C ASN A 288 97.19 76.08 31.15
N LYS A 289 97.42 74.76 30.95
CA LYS A 289 98.59 74.22 30.17
C LYS A 289 98.67 72.68 30.12
N SER A 290 99.00 72.15 28.92
CA SER A 290 99.74 70.91 28.55
C SER A 290 99.53 69.56 29.29
N GLY A 291 99.48 68.37 28.63
CA GLY A 291 99.49 68.03 27.19
C GLY A 291 100.01 66.60 26.87
N THR A 292 99.77 66.10 25.64
CA THR A 292 100.33 64.84 25.02
C THR A 292 99.83 63.49 25.62
N ILE A 293 99.73 62.31 24.95
CA ILE A 293 100.24 61.73 23.66
C ILE A 293 99.11 60.94 22.89
N LYS A 294 99.33 60.57 21.61
CA LYS A 294 98.51 59.71 20.68
C LYS A 294 98.78 58.18 20.89
N PRO A 295 98.40 57.18 20.04
CA PRO A 295 97.56 57.05 18.80
C PRO A 295 96.34 56.06 18.89
N VAL A 296 95.24 56.14 18.09
CA VAL A 296 94.97 55.70 16.67
C VAL A 296 95.02 54.16 16.46
N PRO A 297 94.13 53.48 15.68
CA PRO A 297 93.00 53.90 14.80
C PRO A 297 91.60 53.44 15.36
N SER A 298 90.50 53.05 14.66
CA SER A 298 90.09 52.88 13.23
C SER A 298 88.54 52.82 13.04
N LYS A 299 88.06 53.35 11.88
CA LYS A 299 86.96 52.95 10.93
C LYS A 299 85.63 52.29 11.44
N ALA A 300 84.40 52.62 10.97
CA ALA A 300 83.85 53.10 9.67
C ALA A 300 83.69 51.96 8.61
N ASP A 301 82.61 51.78 7.82
CA ASP A 301 81.35 52.52 7.52
C ASP A 301 80.21 51.55 7.10
N ALA A 302 79.06 52.14 6.69
CA ALA A 302 78.08 51.71 5.66
C ALA A 302 76.80 50.99 6.16
N ILE A 303 75.54 51.41 5.87
CA ILE A 303 74.81 51.92 4.67
C ILE A 303 73.97 50.79 4.01
N ASP A 304 72.81 51.17 3.45
CA ASP A 304 71.74 50.40 2.80
C ASP A 304 70.98 49.38 3.70
N ALA A 305 69.63 49.29 3.74
CA ALA A 305 68.52 49.73 2.88
C ALA A 305 68.29 48.90 1.60
N ASP A 306 67.33 47.97 1.66
CA ASP A 306 66.25 47.97 0.66
C ASP A 306 64.95 47.26 1.14
N GLU A 307 63.85 47.68 0.54
CA GLU A 307 62.53 47.02 0.42
C GLU A 307 62.22 47.05 -1.11
N PRO A 308 61.25 46.35 -1.75
CA PRO A 308 60.08 45.67 -1.16
C PRO A 308 59.47 44.44 -1.93
N LYS A 309 58.33 43.95 -1.40
CA LYS A 309 57.09 43.53 -2.13
C LYS A 309 56.98 42.19 -2.92
N VAL A 310 55.69 41.87 -3.18
CA VAL A 310 55.06 40.80 -4.00
C VAL A 310 55.33 39.34 -3.53
N ALA A 311 54.44 38.34 -3.66
CA ALA A 311 53.11 38.29 -4.33
C ALA A 311 52.10 37.27 -3.70
N GLN A 312 50.82 37.66 -3.70
CA GLN A 312 49.63 36.94 -4.23
C GLN A 312 49.13 35.55 -3.71
N GLN A 313 47.81 35.52 -3.43
CA GLN A 313 46.86 34.37 -3.54
C GLN A 313 46.56 34.07 -5.05
N PRO A 314 45.81 33.02 -5.51
CA PRO A 314 44.74 32.22 -4.85
C PRO A 314 44.71 30.70 -5.23
N PRO A 315 43.64 29.90 -4.95
CA PRO A 315 43.57 28.46 -5.25
C PRO A 315 42.55 28.07 -6.36
N PRO A 316 42.55 26.79 -6.78
CA PRO A 316 41.32 26.01 -7.02
C PRO A 316 41.37 24.61 -6.32
N LYS A 317 40.30 23.88 -5.93
CA LYS A 317 38.85 23.80 -6.28
C LYS A 317 38.56 23.02 -7.60
N PRO A 318 37.44 22.28 -7.71
CA PRO A 318 36.91 21.19 -6.86
C PRO A 318 36.80 19.85 -7.64
N ALA A 319 36.33 18.77 -7.01
CA ALA A 319 36.03 17.49 -7.67
C ALA A 319 34.54 17.09 -7.56
N GLU A 320 33.82 17.10 -8.69
CA GLU A 320 32.47 16.57 -8.90
C GLU A 320 32.17 16.60 -10.43
N PRO A 321 31.17 15.87 -10.96
CA PRO A 321 30.61 14.59 -10.50
C PRO A 321 30.56 13.54 -11.63
N ALA A 322 30.65 12.25 -11.31
CA ALA A 322 30.37 11.18 -12.28
C ALA A 322 28.86 10.98 -12.44
N LYS A 323 28.34 11.17 -13.67
CA LYS A 323 26.96 10.78 -14.04
C LYS A 323 26.97 9.45 -14.83
N PRO A 324 25.87 8.66 -14.78
CA PRO A 324 25.83 7.31 -15.33
C PRO A 324 25.77 7.29 -16.86
N ALA A 325 26.23 6.18 -17.44
CA ALA A 325 26.02 5.84 -18.83
C ALA A 325 24.52 5.54 -19.11
N PRO A 326 24.03 5.79 -20.34
CA PRO A 326 22.67 5.41 -20.74
C PRO A 326 22.52 3.88 -20.78
N ARG A 327 21.25 3.44 -20.70
CA ARG A 327 20.81 2.14 -21.21
C ARG A 327 19.80 2.39 -22.30
N ASP A 328 19.87 1.62 -23.35
CA ASP A 328 19.08 1.80 -24.56
C ASP A 328 17.62 1.40 -24.35
N GLU A 329 16.71 2.09 -25.03
CA GLU A 329 15.32 1.67 -25.20
C GLU A 329 15.17 0.94 -26.54
N GLU A 330 14.72 -0.31 -26.52
CA GLU A 330 14.18 -0.98 -27.71
C GLU A 330 12.79 -1.59 -27.42
N PRO A 331 11.90 -1.74 -28.44
CA PRO A 331 10.46 -1.74 -28.19
C PRO A 331 9.74 -3.10 -28.23
N ALA A 332 8.84 -3.25 -27.25
CA ALA A 332 7.49 -3.86 -27.36
C ALA A 332 7.30 -5.40 -27.51
N ARG A 333 6.02 -5.77 -27.27
CA ARG A 333 5.31 -7.04 -27.58
C ARG A 333 5.48 -8.22 -26.57
N PRO A 334 4.47 -9.12 -26.47
CA PRO A 334 3.63 -9.09 -25.26
C PRO A 334 3.56 -10.40 -24.43
N ALA A 335 2.88 -10.27 -23.29
CA ALA A 335 2.30 -11.30 -22.41
C ALA A 335 2.50 -12.78 -22.78
N ALA A 336 3.32 -13.47 -21.96
CA ALA A 336 3.36 -14.92 -21.87
C ALA A 336 3.07 -15.36 -20.43
N ARG A 337 1.97 -16.12 -20.26
CA ARG A 337 1.48 -16.91 -19.12
C ARG A 337 2.11 -16.70 -17.73
N ALA A 338 1.25 -16.44 -16.74
CA ALA A 338 1.55 -16.72 -15.34
C ALA A 338 1.93 -18.21 -15.17
N ALA A 339 2.88 -18.50 -14.28
CA ALA A 339 3.35 -19.87 -14.07
C ALA A 339 2.30 -20.70 -13.30
N ASP A 340 1.96 -21.87 -13.86
CA ASP A 340 1.07 -22.83 -13.22
C ASP A 340 1.69 -23.41 -11.94
N ILE A 341 1.16 -23.02 -10.76
CA ILE A 341 1.44 -23.72 -9.50
C ILE A 341 0.64 -25.02 -9.52
N ALA A 342 1.22 -26.05 -10.14
CA ALA A 342 0.59 -27.34 -10.38
C ALA A 342 0.04 -28.00 -9.11
N LEU A 343 -1.05 -28.77 -9.24
CA LEU A 343 -1.69 -29.47 -8.14
C LEU A 343 -0.83 -30.64 -7.63
N ALA A 344 0.09 -30.34 -6.72
CA ALA A 344 0.65 -31.29 -5.75
C ALA A 344 -0.46 -31.79 -4.78
N PRO A 345 -0.21 -32.74 -3.85
CA PRO A 345 -1.29 -33.39 -3.10
C PRO A 345 -2.01 -32.44 -2.14
N THR A 346 -3.31 -32.67 -1.94
CA THR A 346 -4.13 -31.99 -0.94
C THR A 346 -3.62 -32.28 0.46
N VAL A 347 -3.69 -31.28 1.34
CA VAL A 347 -3.38 -31.47 2.76
C VAL A 347 -4.45 -32.39 3.37
N PRO A 348 -4.10 -33.46 4.11
CA PRO A 348 -5.07 -34.41 4.63
C PRO A 348 -6.09 -33.73 5.56
N SER A 349 -7.36 -33.79 5.16
CA SER A 349 -8.47 -33.21 5.91
C SER A 349 -8.61 -33.88 7.28
N GLY A 350 -8.45 -33.10 8.35
CA GLY A 350 -8.49 -33.60 9.74
C GLY A 350 -7.12 -33.79 10.40
N ALA A 351 -6.00 -33.56 9.70
CA ALA A 351 -4.70 -33.48 10.35
C ALA A 351 -4.62 -32.26 11.31
N PRO A 352 -4.11 -32.41 12.55
CA PRO A 352 -3.97 -31.29 13.49
C PRO A 352 -3.09 -30.18 12.90
N PHE A 353 -3.53 -28.93 12.95
CA PHE A 353 -2.87 -27.81 12.25
C PHE A 353 -1.34 -27.75 12.49
N VAL A 354 -0.88 -28.03 13.71
CA VAL A 354 0.54 -28.06 14.09
C VAL A 354 1.42 -29.00 13.23
N SER A 355 0.89 -30.10 12.68
CA SER A 355 1.66 -31.01 11.82
C SER A 355 1.85 -30.47 10.39
N LEU A 356 1.12 -29.41 10.02
CA LEU A 356 1.13 -28.79 8.70
C LEU A 356 2.25 -27.74 8.53
N LYS A 357 3.07 -27.54 9.57
CA LYS A 357 4.19 -26.59 9.57
C LYS A 357 5.17 -26.90 8.43
N GLY A 358 5.37 -25.94 7.54
CA GLY A 358 6.22 -26.06 6.34
C GLY A 358 5.55 -26.79 5.17
N GLN A 359 4.24 -27.07 5.27
CA GLN A 359 3.45 -27.81 4.25
C GLN A 359 2.27 -27.00 3.70
N LEU A 360 1.88 -25.89 4.35
CA LEU A 360 0.79 -25.04 3.89
C LEU A 360 1.12 -24.39 2.54
N ARG A 361 0.10 -24.17 1.71
CA ARG A 361 0.21 -23.47 0.43
C ARG A 361 0.03 -21.97 0.60
N ALA A 362 0.57 -21.18 -0.33
CA ALA A 362 0.20 -19.77 -0.48
C ALA A 362 -1.34 -19.64 -0.58
N PRO A 363 -1.98 -18.77 0.20
CA PRO A 363 -3.43 -18.56 0.14
C PRO A 363 -3.90 -17.87 -1.14
N VAL A 364 -3.01 -17.15 -1.85
CA VAL A 364 -3.26 -16.59 -3.18
C VAL A 364 -1.95 -16.50 -3.96
N SER A 365 -2.00 -16.68 -5.27
CA SER A 365 -0.85 -16.46 -6.15
C SER A 365 -0.53 -14.96 -6.24
N GLY A 366 0.73 -14.57 -6.02
CA GLY A 366 1.13 -13.16 -6.04
C GLY A 366 2.60 -12.94 -5.71
N LYS A 367 2.97 -11.71 -5.34
CA LYS A 367 4.34 -11.36 -4.90
C LYS A 367 4.31 -10.80 -3.48
N ILE A 368 5.18 -11.30 -2.60
CA ILE A 368 5.32 -10.72 -1.25
C ILE A 368 5.85 -9.29 -1.36
N ALA A 369 5.03 -8.32 -0.95
CA ALA A 369 5.36 -6.90 -0.90
C ALA A 369 5.70 -6.42 0.52
N ALA A 370 5.17 -7.09 1.56
CA ALA A 370 5.62 -6.90 2.95
C ALA A 370 5.78 -8.25 3.67
N LYS A 371 6.75 -8.33 4.58
CA LYS A 371 7.07 -9.52 5.39
C LYS A 371 6.77 -9.27 6.87
N PHE A 372 6.57 -10.35 7.62
CA PHE A 372 6.42 -10.30 9.07
C PHE A 372 7.61 -9.54 9.72
N GLY A 373 7.32 -8.72 10.73
CA GLY A 373 8.33 -8.01 11.53
C GLY A 373 8.95 -6.76 10.88
N THR A 374 8.75 -6.48 9.59
CA THR A 374 9.25 -5.22 8.99
C THR A 374 8.42 -4.01 9.44
N LYS A 375 8.95 -2.79 9.35
CA LYS A 375 8.18 -1.56 9.68
C LYS A 375 7.15 -1.22 8.59
N ARG A 376 5.94 -0.82 8.98
CA ARG A 376 4.93 -0.24 8.08
C ARG A 376 5.11 1.29 8.00
N GLY A 377 6.20 1.74 7.37
CA GLY A 377 6.58 3.16 7.32
C GLY A 377 6.94 3.70 8.70
N GLU A 378 6.30 4.80 9.11
CA GLU A 378 6.39 5.33 10.49
C GLU A 378 5.52 4.56 11.49
N GLY A 379 4.62 3.68 11.01
CA GLY A 379 3.73 2.87 11.83
C GLY A 379 4.37 1.62 12.48
N PRO A 380 3.55 0.81 13.18
CA PRO A 380 4.00 -0.42 13.82
C PRO A 380 4.53 -1.45 12.83
N THR A 381 5.17 -2.51 13.34
CA THR A 381 5.65 -3.62 12.51
C THR A 381 4.51 -4.48 11.97
N TRP A 382 4.71 -5.06 10.78
CA TRP A 382 3.77 -5.99 10.16
C TRP A 382 3.64 -7.27 11.01
N LYS A 383 2.41 -7.60 11.44
CA LYS A 383 2.08 -8.84 12.17
C LYS A 383 1.78 -10.04 11.25
N GLY A 384 1.89 -9.84 9.95
CA GLY A 384 1.68 -10.84 8.91
C GLY A 384 2.47 -10.50 7.65
N VAL A 385 2.11 -11.10 6.53
CA VAL A 385 2.65 -10.77 5.21
C VAL A 385 1.62 -10.01 4.37
N PHE A 386 2.08 -9.22 3.39
CA PHE A 386 1.23 -8.67 2.35
C PHE A 386 1.63 -9.26 1.00
N ILE A 387 0.67 -9.92 0.34
CA ILE A 387 0.84 -10.59 -0.94
C ILE A 387 0.12 -9.75 -2.00
N ARG A 388 0.87 -9.00 -2.81
CA ARG A 388 0.32 -8.20 -3.91
C ARG A 388 -0.15 -9.13 -5.02
N THR A 389 -1.40 -8.96 -5.46
CA THR A 389 -2.02 -9.76 -6.52
C THR A 389 -3.10 -8.93 -7.24
N GLY A 390 -3.85 -9.52 -8.16
CA GLY A 390 -4.97 -8.85 -8.85
C GLY A 390 -6.18 -8.65 -7.94
N GLU A 391 -6.96 -7.59 -8.18
CA GLU A 391 -8.35 -7.51 -7.71
C GLU A 391 -9.15 -8.70 -8.27
N GLY A 392 -10.09 -9.24 -7.49
CA GLY A 392 -10.87 -10.43 -7.85
C GLY A 392 -10.14 -11.77 -7.73
N ALA A 393 -8.82 -11.81 -7.48
CA ALA A 393 -8.07 -13.06 -7.41
C ALA A 393 -8.50 -13.93 -6.22
N GLU A 394 -8.80 -15.23 -6.44
CA GLU A 394 -9.35 -16.10 -5.38
C GLU A 394 -8.37 -16.33 -4.22
N ILE A 395 -8.81 -15.97 -3.02
CA ILE A 395 -8.14 -16.32 -1.75
C ILE A 395 -8.67 -17.67 -1.29
N ARG A 396 -7.75 -18.59 -1.02
CA ARG A 396 -8.04 -19.97 -0.62
C ARG A 396 -7.54 -20.25 0.79
N ALA A 397 -8.32 -21.05 1.53
CA ALA A 397 -7.98 -21.43 2.89
C ALA A 397 -6.73 -22.32 2.94
N VAL A 398 -5.74 -21.94 3.77
CA VAL A 398 -4.47 -22.68 3.86
C VAL A 398 -4.62 -24.08 4.46
N ALA A 399 -5.62 -24.28 5.32
CA ALA A 399 -5.95 -25.53 6.00
C ALA A 399 -7.47 -25.59 6.27
N GLY A 400 -7.96 -26.77 6.66
CA GLY A 400 -9.37 -26.97 7.03
C GLY A 400 -9.68 -26.38 8.41
N GLY A 401 -10.93 -26.00 8.65
CA GLY A 401 -11.34 -25.30 9.87
C GLY A 401 -12.79 -24.81 9.83
N LYS A 402 -13.10 -23.82 10.65
CA LYS A 402 -14.41 -23.15 10.72
C LYS A 402 -14.25 -21.63 10.69
N VAL A 403 -15.11 -20.92 9.97
CA VAL A 403 -15.10 -19.45 9.97
C VAL A 403 -15.62 -18.92 11.32
N ILE A 404 -14.80 -18.10 11.99
CA ILE A 404 -15.14 -17.47 13.28
C ILE A 404 -15.35 -15.95 13.18
N PHE A 405 -14.92 -15.32 12.09
CA PHE A 405 -15.18 -13.92 11.76
C PHE A 405 -15.24 -13.76 10.24
N SER A 406 -16.15 -12.94 9.71
CA SER A 406 -16.31 -12.67 8.28
C SER A 406 -17.11 -11.37 8.10
N ASP A 407 -16.44 -10.23 8.29
CA ASP A 407 -17.05 -8.89 8.25
C ASP A 407 -16.01 -7.82 7.87
N TRP A 408 -16.42 -6.56 7.75
CA TRP A 408 -15.50 -5.44 7.59
C TRP A 408 -14.87 -5.03 8.92
N LEU A 409 -13.56 -4.73 8.94
CA LEU A 409 -12.83 -4.25 10.11
C LEU A 409 -11.90 -3.08 9.77
N ARG A 410 -11.98 -1.99 10.56
CA ARG A 410 -11.18 -0.78 10.37
C ARG A 410 -9.68 -1.09 10.36
N GLY A 411 -8.98 -0.65 9.31
CA GLY A 411 -7.56 -0.93 9.08
C GLY A 411 -7.23 -2.31 8.49
N PHE A 412 -8.23 -3.19 8.34
CA PHE A 412 -8.13 -4.53 7.73
C PHE A 412 -9.09 -4.75 6.54
N GLY A 413 -10.05 -3.84 6.31
CA GLY A 413 -11.04 -3.96 5.24
C GLY A 413 -12.00 -5.13 5.46
N ASN A 414 -12.55 -5.68 4.38
CA ASN A 414 -13.25 -6.96 4.44
C ASN A 414 -12.25 -8.04 4.88
N MET A 415 -12.56 -8.71 5.99
CA MET A 415 -11.66 -9.66 6.65
C MET A 415 -12.41 -10.93 7.06
N ILE A 416 -11.78 -12.08 6.80
CA ILE A 416 -12.24 -13.40 7.23
C ILE A 416 -11.19 -14.07 8.13
N ILE A 417 -11.64 -14.76 9.17
CA ILE A 417 -10.79 -15.53 10.10
C ILE A 417 -11.30 -16.97 10.18
N VAL A 418 -10.41 -17.92 9.94
CA VAL A 418 -10.66 -19.36 10.05
C VAL A 418 -9.94 -19.92 11.27
N ASP A 419 -10.68 -20.59 12.15
CA ASP A 419 -10.14 -21.37 13.26
C ASP A 419 -9.85 -22.81 12.79
N HIS A 420 -8.62 -23.26 13.00
CA HIS A 420 -8.13 -24.59 12.66
C HIS A 420 -8.10 -25.54 13.87
N GLY A 421 -8.60 -25.09 15.02
CA GLY A 421 -8.48 -25.80 16.29
C GLY A 421 -7.11 -25.64 16.94
N GLY A 422 -6.96 -26.11 18.18
CA GLY A 422 -5.72 -25.97 18.94
C GLY A 422 -5.29 -24.52 19.19
N GLN A 423 -6.24 -23.56 19.14
CA GLN A 423 -5.99 -22.11 19.21
C GLN A 423 -5.16 -21.55 18.04
N TYR A 424 -5.15 -22.23 16.88
CA TYR A 424 -4.53 -21.74 15.64
C TYR A 424 -5.55 -21.07 14.73
N TRP A 425 -5.33 -19.80 14.40
CA TRP A 425 -6.20 -19.04 13.50
C TRP A 425 -5.41 -18.54 12.28
N SER A 426 -6.04 -18.56 11.10
CA SER A 426 -5.57 -17.82 9.93
C SER A 426 -6.48 -16.64 9.63
N ILE A 427 -5.88 -15.49 9.36
CA ILE A 427 -6.54 -14.20 9.10
C ILE A 427 -6.24 -13.78 7.67
N TYR A 428 -7.28 -13.41 6.94
CA TYR A 428 -7.23 -12.95 5.55
C TYR A 428 -7.94 -11.60 5.49
N GLY A 429 -7.21 -10.53 5.14
CA GLY A 429 -7.75 -9.15 5.09
C GLY A 429 -7.40 -8.42 3.80
N TYR A 430 -7.99 -7.24 3.63
CA TYR A 430 -8.01 -6.43 2.40
C TYR A 430 -8.77 -7.07 1.23
N CYS A 431 -9.64 -8.05 1.52
CA CYS A 431 -10.44 -8.76 0.52
C CYS A 431 -11.36 -7.81 -0.27
N GLU A 432 -11.65 -8.08 -1.54
CA GLU A 432 -12.73 -7.39 -2.24
C GLU A 432 -14.08 -7.96 -1.78
N SER A 433 -14.30 -9.28 -1.90
CA SER A 433 -15.47 -9.97 -1.33
C SER A 433 -15.11 -11.06 -0.35
N LEU A 434 -16.02 -11.32 0.60
CA LEU A 434 -16.02 -12.49 1.48
C LEU A 434 -17.03 -13.50 0.93
N LEU A 435 -16.61 -14.75 0.74
CA LEU A 435 -17.44 -15.77 0.10
C LEU A 435 -18.14 -16.66 1.14
N LYS A 436 -17.46 -16.96 2.25
CA LYS A 436 -18.04 -17.70 3.39
C LYS A 436 -18.69 -16.76 4.42
N ARG A 437 -19.47 -17.33 5.33
CA ARG A 437 -20.13 -16.64 6.46
C ARG A 437 -19.60 -17.19 7.80
N VAL A 438 -19.82 -16.45 8.89
CA VAL A 438 -19.47 -16.93 10.25
C VAL A 438 -20.28 -18.18 10.57
N GLY A 439 -19.59 -19.26 10.95
CA GLY A 439 -20.18 -20.57 11.15
C GLY A 439 -19.78 -21.61 10.10
N ASP A 440 -19.40 -21.20 8.89
CA ASP A 440 -19.16 -22.11 7.77
C ASP A 440 -17.99 -23.08 8.03
N PRO A 441 -18.11 -24.37 7.66
CA PRO A 441 -16.97 -25.27 7.57
C PRO A 441 -16.12 -24.95 6.32
N VAL A 442 -14.82 -25.11 6.45
CA VAL A 442 -13.82 -24.80 5.40
C VAL A 442 -12.86 -25.97 5.26
N LYS A 443 -12.54 -26.37 4.02
CA LYS A 443 -11.54 -27.39 3.69
C LYS A 443 -10.25 -26.74 3.17
N PRO A 444 -9.09 -27.43 3.24
CA PRO A 444 -7.85 -26.92 2.64
C PRO A 444 -8.03 -26.66 1.13
N GLY A 445 -7.79 -25.43 0.68
CA GLY A 445 -7.91 -25.03 -0.72
C GLY A 445 -9.29 -24.52 -1.15
N ASP A 446 -10.31 -24.53 -0.28
CA ASP A 446 -11.61 -23.91 -0.54
C ASP A 446 -11.44 -22.40 -0.79
N SER A 447 -12.21 -21.86 -1.74
CA SER A 447 -12.29 -20.42 -1.98
C SER A 447 -13.12 -19.76 -0.86
N ILE A 448 -12.53 -18.76 -0.20
CA ILE A 448 -13.10 -18.11 1.01
C ILE A 448 -13.32 -16.61 0.86
N ALA A 449 -12.60 -15.95 -0.04
CA ALA A 449 -12.66 -14.52 -0.33
C ALA A 449 -12.06 -14.24 -1.73
N SER A 450 -12.20 -13.03 -2.26
CA SER A 450 -11.38 -12.51 -3.35
C SER A 450 -10.42 -11.42 -2.86
N ALA A 451 -9.24 -11.30 -3.46
CA ALA A 451 -8.26 -10.27 -3.13
C ALA A 451 -8.68 -8.90 -3.66
N GLY A 452 -8.27 -7.84 -2.98
CA GLY A 452 -8.68 -6.47 -3.29
C GLY A 452 -7.84 -5.43 -2.55
N ASN A 453 -8.39 -4.22 -2.42
CA ASN A 453 -7.77 -3.12 -1.68
C ASN A 453 -8.71 -2.50 -0.62
N SER A 454 -9.61 -3.30 -0.04
CA SER A 454 -10.55 -2.80 0.98
C SER A 454 -9.84 -2.28 2.23
N GLY A 455 -10.52 -1.45 3.03
CA GLY A 455 -9.90 -0.71 4.13
C GLY A 455 -9.07 0.49 3.66
N GLY A 456 -9.30 0.98 2.43
CA GLY A 456 -8.64 2.18 1.90
C GLY A 456 -7.16 2.01 1.53
N ASN A 457 -6.77 0.84 1.00
CA ASN A 457 -5.42 0.56 0.53
C ASN A 457 -5.17 1.07 -0.89
N GLU A 458 -3.93 1.45 -1.19
CA GLU A 458 -3.52 1.97 -2.51
C GLU A 458 -3.22 0.84 -3.52
N GLU A 459 -2.86 -0.35 -3.04
CA GLU A 459 -2.57 -1.53 -3.88
C GLU A 459 -3.53 -2.68 -3.59
N SER A 460 -3.85 -3.48 -4.62
CA SER A 460 -4.58 -4.74 -4.44
C SER A 460 -3.68 -5.87 -3.92
N GLY A 461 -4.21 -6.67 -3.01
CA GLY A 461 -3.53 -7.83 -2.46
C GLY A 461 -4.29 -8.52 -1.33
N LEU A 462 -3.57 -9.38 -0.62
CA LEU A 462 -4.03 -10.06 0.58
C LEU A 462 -3.12 -9.72 1.75
N TYR A 463 -3.70 -9.24 2.86
CA TYR A 463 -3.04 -9.33 4.16
C TYR A 463 -3.27 -10.72 4.75
N PHE A 464 -2.19 -11.42 5.07
CA PHE A 464 -2.25 -12.78 5.63
C PHE A 464 -1.44 -12.88 6.93
N GLU A 465 -2.11 -13.30 8.00
CA GLU A 465 -1.54 -13.45 9.34
C GLU A 465 -1.93 -14.81 9.94
N LEU A 466 -0.98 -15.46 10.62
CA LEU A 466 -1.23 -16.65 11.42
C LEU A 466 -1.10 -16.32 12.90
N ARG A 467 -2.04 -16.81 13.72
CA ARG A 467 -2.02 -16.68 15.17
C ARG A 467 -2.03 -18.03 15.87
N HIS A 468 -1.38 -18.08 17.02
CA HIS A 468 -1.50 -19.16 18.01
C HIS A 468 -1.72 -18.51 19.37
N GLN A 469 -2.74 -18.95 20.12
CA GLN A 469 -3.09 -18.39 21.44
C GLN A 469 -3.24 -16.85 21.40
N GLY A 470 -3.92 -16.35 20.37
CA GLY A 470 -4.12 -14.91 20.12
C GLY A 470 -2.88 -14.13 19.65
N THR A 471 -1.69 -14.73 19.68
CA THR A 471 -0.42 -14.07 19.33
C THR A 471 -0.02 -14.37 17.88
N ALA A 472 0.39 -13.33 17.15
CA ALA A 472 0.83 -13.44 15.76
C ALA A 472 2.24 -14.06 15.65
N PHE A 473 2.46 -14.91 14.64
CA PHE A 473 3.77 -15.49 14.34
C PHE A 473 4.07 -15.47 12.84
N ASP A 474 5.36 -15.57 12.47
CA ASP A 474 5.81 -15.49 11.07
C ASP A 474 5.22 -16.63 10.20
N PRO A 475 4.39 -16.32 9.19
CA PRO A 475 3.84 -17.32 8.30
C PRO A 475 4.88 -18.01 7.40
N ALA A 476 6.06 -17.42 7.19
CA ALA A 476 7.10 -18.00 6.31
C ALA A 476 7.67 -19.33 6.84
N GLY A 477 7.57 -19.58 8.15
CA GLY A 477 7.91 -20.88 8.74
C GLY A 477 6.85 -21.97 8.56
N TRP A 478 5.74 -21.66 7.87
CA TRP A 478 4.56 -22.52 7.74
C TRP A 478 4.07 -22.67 6.30
N VAL A 479 4.01 -21.56 5.57
CA VAL A 479 3.47 -21.43 4.20
C VAL A 479 4.60 -21.38 3.18
N LYS A 480 4.44 -22.16 2.10
CA LYS A 480 5.24 -22.05 0.87
C LYS A 480 4.66 -20.94 -0.01
N PHE A 481 5.36 -19.81 -0.06
CA PHE A 481 5.07 -18.64 -0.92
C PHE A 481 5.88 -18.69 -2.22
#